data_AF-A0A3M4K3Q2-F1
#
_entry.id   AF-A0A3M4K3Q2-F1
#
_cell.length_a   1.000
_cell.length_b   1.000
_cell.length_c   1.000
_cell.angle_alpha   90.00
_cell.angle_beta   90.00
_cell.angle_gamma   90.00
#
_symmetry.space_group_name_H-M   'P 1'
#
loop_
_entity.id
_entity.type
_entity.pdbx_description
1 polymer ?
#
loop_
_entity_poly.entity_id
_entity_poly.type
_entity_poly.pdbx_seq_one_letter_code
_entity_poly.pdbx_strand_id
1 'polypeptide(L)'
;MTESPFATHRAVLVDSDYAAAGFLQSFAMAMYAGAAYPMDANGLRNLDDQHMQIFQKMAASYRRHGEADPDFVDVCKAIKAKRAAHALRVKGILDELLDSDPDQYEGGRHEHAGTVSVYEREHQLNIERRWYAPS
;
A
#
# COMPACT_ATOMS: atom_id res chain seq x y z
N MET A 1 -27.89 8.61 10.29
CA MET A 1 -26.59 9.00 9.72
C MET A 1 -26.20 7.91 8.74
N THR A 2 -25.85 8.24 7.51
CA THR A 2 -25.29 7.24 6.59
C THR A 2 -23.86 6.96 7.04
N GLU A 3 -23.54 5.70 7.30
CA GLU A 3 -22.19 5.28 7.69
C GLU A 3 -21.19 5.64 6.59
N SER A 4 -19.98 6.07 6.97
CA SER A 4 -18.95 6.44 6.01
C SER A 4 -18.59 5.24 5.13
N PRO A 5 -18.41 5.40 3.80
CA PRO A 5 -17.95 4.32 2.95
C PRO A 5 -16.53 3.87 3.32
N PHE A 6 -15.73 4.74 3.97
CA PHE A 6 -14.40 4.39 4.44
C PHE A 6 -14.46 3.42 5.63
N ALA A 7 -15.41 3.62 6.55
CA ALA A 7 -15.70 2.65 7.62
C ALA A 7 -16.30 1.35 7.05
N THR A 8 -17.34 1.46 6.22
CA THR A 8 -18.05 0.31 5.63
C THR A 8 -17.11 -0.63 4.86
N HIS A 9 -16.14 -0.08 4.14
CA HIS A 9 -15.24 -0.85 3.27
C HIS A 9 -13.81 -0.95 3.81
N ARG A 10 -13.61 -0.74 5.12
CA ARG A 10 -12.29 -0.73 5.75
C ARG A 10 -11.47 -1.99 5.44
N ALA A 11 -12.07 -3.18 5.46
CA ALA A 11 -11.37 -4.43 5.17
C ALA A 11 -10.77 -4.47 3.76
N VAL A 12 -11.45 -3.89 2.77
CA VAL A 12 -10.94 -3.74 1.40
C VAL A 12 -9.84 -2.68 1.35
N LEU A 13 -10.05 -1.57 2.06
CA LEU A 13 -9.16 -0.41 2.03
C LEU A 13 -7.90 -0.57 2.87
N VAL A 14 -7.86 -1.47 3.84
CA VAL A 14 -6.69 -1.62 4.73
C VAL A 14 -6.12 -3.02 4.64
N ASP A 15 -6.95 -4.06 4.69
CA ASP A 15 -6.47 -5.41 4.96
C ASP A 15 -6.16 -6.21 3.69
N SER A 16 -6.67 -5.77 2.55
CA SER A 16 -6.54 -6.46 1.26
C SER A 16 -5.33 -6.01 0.43
N ASP A 17 -4.74 -6.93 -0.33
CA ASP A 17 -3.52 -6.69 -1.14
C ASP A 17 -3.70 -7.02 -2.63
N TYR A 18 -4.93 -7.30 -3.09
CA TYR A 18 -5.21 -7.55 -4.51
C TYR A 18 -5.34 -6.25 -5.32
N ALA A 19 -5.22 -6.34 -6.64
CA ALA A 19 -5.07 -5.18 -7.54
C ALA A 19 -6.17 -4.10 -7.40
N ALA A 20 -7.44 -4.49 -7.32
CA ALA A 20 -8.55 -3.56 -7.12
C ALA A 20 -8.49 -2.85 -5.75
N ALA A 21 -8.17 -3.57 -4.68
CA ALA A 21 -7.94 -2.96 -3.36
C ALA A 21 -6.77 -1.97 -3.39
N GLY A 22 -5.66 -2.33 -4.05
CA GLY A 22 -4.51 -1.45 -4.23
C GLY A 22 -4.83 -0.14 -4.95
N PHE A 23 -5.71 -0.19 -5.97
CA PHE A 23 -6.22 1.03 -6.62
C PHE A 23 -7.06 1.88 -5.66
N LEU A 24 -8.03 1.29 -4.96
CA LEU A 24 -8.90 2.02 -4.02
C LEU A 24 -8.10 2.66 -2.87
N GLN A 25 -7.07 1.96 -2.37
CA GLN A 25 -6.12 2.49 -1.40
C GLN A 25 -5.36 3.71 -1.94
N SER A 26 -4.86 3.61 -3.17
CA SER A 26 -4.12 4.69 -3.81
C SER A 26 -5.02 5.89 -4.09
N PHE A 27 -6.28 5.66 -4.44
CA PHE A 27 -7.30 6.70 -4.58
C PHE A 27 -7.57 7.44 -3.26
N ALA A 28 -7.77 6.70 -2.16
CA ALA A 28 -7.94 7.29 -0.83
C ALA A 28 -6.74 8.16 -0.44
N MET A 29 -5.52 7.64 -0.64
CA MET A 29 -4.29 8.37 -0.33
C MET A 29 -4.06 9.59 -1.23
N ALA A 30 -4.46 9.53 -2.51
CA ALA A 30 -4.38 10.66 -3.42
C ALA A 30 -5.33 11.80 -3.01
N MET A 31 -6.51 11.48 -2.49
CA MET A 31 -7.41 12.47 -1.89
C MET A 31 -6.81 13.09 -0.63
N TYR A 32 -6.16 12.28 0.22
CA TYR A 32 -5.61 12.71 1.52
C TYR A 32 -4.34 13.57 1.38
N ALA A 33 -3.43 13.20 0.48
CA ALA A 33 -2.15 13.89 0.31
C ALA A 33 -1.57 13.65 -1.10
N GLY A 34 -2.30 14.02 -2.15
CA GLY A 34 -2.00 13.66 -3.54
C GLY A 34 -0.61 14.01 -4.06
N ALA A 35 -0.01 15.11 -3.60
CA ALA A 35 1.37 15.45 -3.96
C ALA A 35 2.40 14.43 -3.43
N ALA A 36 2.12 13.80 -2.29
CA ALA A 36 2.97 12.78 -1.68
C ALA A 36 2.58 11.35 -2.09
N TYR A 37 1.33 11.14 -2.51
CA TYR A 37 0.80 9.83 -2.87
C TYR A 37 0.09 9.90 -4.24
N PRO A 38 0.85 9.95 -5.34
CA PRO A 38 0.26 9.90 -6.67
C PRO A 38 -0.46 8.55 -6.90
N MET A 39 -1.50 8.58 -7.71
CA MET A 39 -2.26 7.40 -8.13
C MET A 39 -2.07 7.16 -9.62
N ASP A 40 -1.86 5.90 -10.01
CA ASP A 40 -1.94 5.49 -11.41
C ASP A 40 -3.41 5.27 -11.82
N ALA A 41 -3.91 6.14 -12.69
CA ALA A 41 -5.28 6.07 -13.21
C ALA A 41 -5.53 4.84 -14.09
N ASN A 42 -4.50 4.23 -14.69
CA ASN A 42 -4.65 3.00 -15.46
C ASN A 42 -5.22 1.86 -14.59
N GLY A 43 -4.96 1.89 -13.27
CA GLY A 43 -5.50 0.91 -12.33
C GLY A 43 -7.04 0.85 -12.26
N LEU A 44 -7.75 1.84 -12.81
CA LEU A 44 -9.21 1.82 -12.92
C LEU A 44 -9.73 0.59 -13.68
N ARG A 45 -8.94 0.04 -14.62
CA ARG A 45 -9.25 -1.18 -15.37
C ARG A 45 -9.39 -2.43 -14.49
N ASN A 46 -8.90 -2.39 -13.26
CA ASN A 46 -8.93 -3.52 -12.33
C ASN A 46 -10.23 -3.61 -11.54
N LEU A 47 -11.11 -2.60 -11.64
CA LEU A 47 -12.35 -2.58 -10.88
C LEU A 47 -13.43 -3.38 -11.60
N ASP A 48 -13.95 -4.40 -10.92
CA ASP A 48 -15.25 -4.98 -11.26
C ASP A 48 -16.39 -4.06 -10.78
N ASP A 49 -17.63 -4.46 -11.03
CA ASP A 49 -18.83 -3.69 -10.67
C ASP A 49 -18.90 -3.38 -9.16
N GLN A 50 -18.47 -4.33 -8.31
CA GLN A 50 -18.49 -4.13 -6.86
C GLN A 50 -17.46 -3.07 -6.45
N HIS A 51 -16.23 -3.17 -6.94
CA HIS A 51 -15.17 -2.21 -6.60
C HIS A 51 -15.42 -0.83 -7.22
N MET A 52 -16.05 -0.79 -8.40
CA MET A 52 -16.50 0.45 -9.01
C MET A 52 -17.55 1.16 -8.14
N GLN A 53 -18.49 0.43 -7.54
CA GLN A 53 -19.44 1.01 -6.59
C GLN A 53 -18.75 1.55 -5.34
N ILE A 54 -17.74 0.85 -4.81
CA ILE A 54 -16.95 1.33 -3.66
C ILE A 54 -16.25 2.64 -4.01
N PHE A 55 -15.56 2.69 -5.16
CA PHE A 55 -14.90 3.89 -5.68
C PHE A 55 -15.86 5.08 -5.76
N GLN A 56 -17.04 4.88 -6.36
CA GLN A 56 -18.05 5.94 -6.51
C GLN A 56 -18.56 6.46 -5.15
N LYS A 57 -18.80 5.55 -4.19
CA LYS A 57 -19.22 5.92 -2.84
C LYS A 57 -18.15 6.73 -2.11
N MET A 58 -16.89 6.31 -2.18
CA MET A 58 -15.75 7.03 -1.59
C MET A 58 -15.63 8.45 -2.19
N ALA A 59 -15.66 8.56 -3.52
CA ALA A 59 -15.58 9.85 -4.21
C ALA A 59 -16.75 10.78 -3.83
N ALA A 60 -17.96 10.25 -3.76
CA ALA A 60 -19.14 11.01 -3.36
C ALA A 60 -19.08 11.49 -1.90
N SER A 61 -18.60 10.64 -0.98
CA SER A 61 -18.39 11.01 0.42
C SER A 61 -17.32 12.09 0.56
N TYR A 62 -16.16 11.90 -0.05
CA TYR A 62 -15.06 12.87 0.01
C TYR A 62 -15.46 14.21 -0.60
N ARG A 63 -16.19 14.23 -1.72
CA ARG A 63 -16.71 15.48 -2.29
C ARG A 63 -17.61 16.25 -1.32
N ARG A 64 -18.35 15.55 -0.45
CA ARG A 64 -19.30 16.16 0.50
C ARG A 64 -18.63 16.58 1.81
N HIS A 65 -17.68 15.79 2.30
CA HIS A 65 -17.13 15.93 3.65
C HIS A 65 -15.65 16.28 3.69
N GLY A 66 -14.90 15.98 2.63
CA GLY A 66 -13.44 16.13 2.59
C GLY A 66 -12.78 15.42 3.76
N GLU A 67 -11.76 16.06 4.35
CA GLU A 67 -11.08 15.58 5.56
C GLU A 67 -11.92 15.71 6.85
N ALA A 68 -13.12 16.30 6.80
CA ALA A 68 -14.02 16.32 7.96
C ALA A 68 -14.70 14.97 8.22
N ASP A 69 -14.55 13.99 7.34
CA ASP A 69 -14.92 12.59 7.59
C ASP A 69 -13.81 11.90 8.41
N PRO A 70 -14.03 11.61 9.71
CA PRO A 70 -12.99 11.03 10.56
C PRO A 70 -12.61 9.60 10.13
N ASP A 71 -13.54 8.84 9.53
CA ASP A 71 -13.28 7.47 9.08
C ASP A 71 -12.38 7.46 7.83
N PHE A 72 -12.52 8.47 6.96
CA PHE A 72 -11.59 8.68 5.85
C PHE A 72 -10.16 8.89 6.36
N VAL A 73 -9.98 9.82 7.31
CA VAL A 73 -8.67 10.14 7.86
C VAL A 73 -8.06 8.93 8.58
N ASP A 74 -8.86 8.16 9.33
CA ASP A 74 -8.42 6.92 9.98
C ASP A 74 -7.93 5.89 8.97
N VAL A 75 -8.71 5.62 7.92
CA VAL A 75 -8.34 4.67 6.86
C VAL A 75 -7.03 5.09 6.18
N CYS A 76 -6.85 6.37 5.85
CA CYS A 76 -5.61 6.85 5.24
C CYS A 76 -4.40 6.67 6.17
N LYS A 77 -4.56 6.92 7.47
CA LYS A 77 -3.49 6.66 8.46
C LYS A 77 -3.18 5.16 8.55
N ALA A 78 -4.20 4.31 8.54
CA ALA A 78 -4.03 2.85 8.57
C ALA A 78 -3.31 2.32 7.32
N ILE A 79 -3.66 2.81 6.12
CA ILE A 79 -2.95 2.49 4.87
C ILE A 79 -1.48 2.92 4.96
N LYS A 80 -1.22 4.15 5.42
CA LYS A 80 0.15 4.66 5.59
C LYS A 80 0.95 3.80 6.57
N ALA A 81 0.37 3.42 7.71
CA ALA A 81 1.00 2.57 8.70
C ALA A 81 1.29 1.16 8.15
N LYS A 82 0.35 0.56 7.41
CA LYS A 82 0.56 -0.75 6.76
C LYS A 82 1.71 -0.71 5.76
N ARG A 83 1.76 0.32 4.92
CA ARG A 83 2.83 0.55 3.94
C ARG A 83 4.19 0.69 4.61
N ALA A 84 4.26 1.47 5.69
CA ALA A 84 5.49 1.62 6.48
C ALA A 84 5.92 0.30 7.14
N ALA A 85 4.99 -0.44 7.73
CA ALA A 85 5.27 -1.76 8.31
C ALA A 85 5.75 -2.76 7.25
N HIS A 86 5.18 -2.75 6.04
CA HIS A 86 5.65 -3.57 4.92
C HIS A 86 7.09 -3.20 4.53
N ALA A 87 7.38 -1.90 4.36
CA ALA A 87 8.71 -1.42 4.01
C ALA A 87 9.77 -1.80 5.05
N LEU A 88 9.44 -1.74 6.34
CA LEU A 88 10.30 -2.20 7.43
C LEU A 88 10.55 -3.71 7.37
N ARG A 89 9.54 -4.53 7.09
CA ARG A 89 9.72 -5.98 6.92
C ARG A 89 10.63 -6.31 5.73
N VAL A 90 10.41 -5.66 4.59
CA VAL A 90 11.25 -5.82 3.40
C VAL A 90 12.71 -5.48 3.72
N LYS A 91 12.96 -4.38 4.45
CA LYS A 91 14.31 -4.00 4.88
C LYS A 91 14.92 -5.02 5.85
N GLY A 92 14.15 -5.50 6.84
CA GLY A 92 14.62 -6.53 7.78
C GLY A 92 15.02 -7.83 7.07
N ILE A 93 14.20 -8.30 6.13
CA ILE A 93 14.51 -9.49 5.32
C ILE A 93 15.77 -9.25 4.49
N LEU A 94 15.91 -8.07 3.86
CA LEU A 94 17.11 -7.73 3.10
C LEU A 94 18.36 -7.74 3.98
N ASP A 95 18.30 -7.19 5.19
CA ASP A 95 19.43 -7.17 6.12
C ASP A 95 19.82 -8.58 6.56
N GLU A 96 18.85 -9.44 6.87
CA GLU A 96 19.09 -10.85 7.20
C GLU A 96 19.73 -11.60 6.02
N LEU A 97 19.26 -11.36 4.78
CA LEU A 97 19.84 -11.98 3.59
C LEU A 97 21.28 -11.52 3.34
N LEU A 98 21.58 -10.23 3.55
CA LEU A 98 22.92 -9.67 3.38
C LEU A 98 23.91 -10.14 4.46
N ASP A 99 23.43 -10.46 5.66
CA ASP A 99 24.25 -11.01 6.76
C ASP A 99 24.44 -12.55 6.64
N SER A 100 23.55 -13.24 5.92
CA SER A 100 23.62 -14.68 5.73
C SER A 100 24.79 -15.13 4.84
N ASP A 101 25.34 -16.32 5.10
CA ASP A 101 26.36 -16.95 4.24
C ASP A 101 25.72 -17.49 2.95
N PRO A 102 26.08 -16.99 1.75
CA PRO A 102 25.53 -17.46 0.48
C PRO A 102 25.78 -18.94 0.20
N ASP A 103 26.82 -19.54 0.82
CA ASP A 103 27.12 -20.98 0.69
C ASP A 103 26.16 -21.88 1.46
N GLN A 104 25.57 -21.35 2.53
CA GLN A 104 24.64 -22.08 3.39
C GLN A 104 23.17 -21.79 3.07
N TYR A 105 22.90 -20.91 2.09
CA TYR A 105 21.55 -20.55 1.69
C TYR A 105 20.84 -21.72 1.00
N GLU A 106 19.56 -21.92 1.33
CA GLU A 106 18.72 -22.93 0.68
C GLU A 106 18.55 -22.60 -0.81
N GLY A 107 18.96 -23.50 -1.70
CA GLY A 107 19.03 -23.24 -3.15
C GLY A 107 20.40 -22.72 -3.63
N GLY A 108 21.34 -22.49 -2.71
CA GLY A 108 22.74 -22.15 -2.98
C GLY A 108 22.95 -20.69 -3.42
N ARG A 109 24.21 -20.34 -3.72
CA ARG A 109 24.63 -18.95 -4.01
C ARG A 109 23.82 -18.25 -5.09
N HIS A 110 23.36 -18.97 -6.12
CA HIS A 110 22.60 -18.36 -7.21
C HIS A 110 21.22 -17.89 -6.75
N GLU A 111 20.51 -18.74 -6.01
CA GLU A 111 19.20 -18.40 -5.45
C GLU A 111 19.32 -17.30 -4.39
N HIS A 112 20.38 -17.33 -3.58
CA HIS A 112 20.70 -16.26 -2.63
C HIS A 112 20.83 -14.92 -3.34
N ALA A 113 21.68 -14.83 -4.36
CA ALA A 113 21.90 -13.60 -5.13
C ALA A 113 20.60 -13.10 -5.81
N GLY A 114 19.79 -14.01 -6.34
CA GLY A 114 18.48 -13.70 -6.91
C GLY A 114 17.53 -13.13 -5.87
N THR A 115 17.47 -13.74 -4.69
CA THR A 115 16.62 -13.29 -3.58
C THR A 115 17.05 -11.91 -3.08
N VAL A 116 18.36 -11.69 -2.89
CA VAL A 116 18.91 -10.37 -2.53
C VAL A 116 18.49 -9.32 -3.55
N SER A 117 18.68 -9.59 -4.85
CA SER A 117 18.31 -8.64 -5.92
C SER A 117 16.81 -8.29 -5.91
N VAL A 118 15.93 -9.24 -5.59
CA VAL A 118 14.49 -8.99 -5.47
C VAL A 118 14.18 -8.05 -4.30
N TYR A 119 14.74 -8.32 -3.12
CA TYR A 119 14.49 -7.51 -1.92
C TYR A 119 15.18 -6.15 -1.97
N GLU A 120 16.36 -6.03 -2.60
CA GLU A 120 17.00 -4.74 -2.90
C GLU A 120 16.10 -3.87 -3.77
N ARG A 121 15.58 -4.44 -4.86
CA ARG A 121 14.66 -3.74 -5.76
C ARG A 121 13.39 -3.29 -5.04
N GLU A 122 12.77 -4.16 -4.24
CA GLU A 122 11.55 -3.80 -3.51
C GLU A 122 11.84 -2.76 -2.41
N HIS A 123 12.98 -2.84 -1.73
CA HIS A 123 13.40 -1.84 -0.75
C HIS A 123 13.60 -0.46 -1.41
N GLN A 124 14.26 -0.43 -2.56
CA GLN A 124 14.45 0.79 -3.34
C GLN A 124 13.12 1.40 -3.77
N LEU A 125 12.18 0.58 -4.26
CA LEU A 125 10.82 1.04 -4.57
C LEU A 125 10.10 1.60 -3.34
N ASN A 126 10.27 0.98 -2.16
CA ASN A 126 9.69 1.47 -0.91
C ASN A 126 10.27 2.82 -0.46
N ILE A 127 11.56 3.10 -0.75
CA ILE A 127 12.18 4.42 -0.55
C ILE A 127 11.56 5.44 -1.52
N GLU A 128 11.49 5.12 -2.81
CA GLU A 128 10.93 6.00 -3.84
C GLU A 128 9.47 6.36 -3.58
N ARG A 129 8.68 5.38 -3.13
CA ARG A 129 7.28 5.55 -2.71
C ARG A 129 7.13 6.25 -1.36
N ARG A 130 8.24 6.53 -0.65
CA ARG A 130 8.28 7.12 0.71
C ARG A 130 7.54 6.29 1.76
N TRP A 131 7.51 4.98 1.59
CA TRP A 131 6.95 4.07 2.58
C TRP A 131 7.98 3.74 3.66
N TYR A 132 9.26 3.75 3.29
CA TYR A 132 10.37 3.65 4.22
C TYR A 132 10.84 5.06 4.63
N ALA A 133 11.02 5.28 5.93
CA ALA A 133 11.73 6.43 6.47
C ALA A 133 12.76 5.89 7.48
N PRO A 134 14.07 6.12 7.26
CA PRO A 134 15.08 5.73 8.25
C PRO A 134 14.82 6.51 9.54
N SER A 135 14.81 5.78 10.65
CA SER A 135 14.73 6.32 12.03
C SER A 135 16.00 7.06 12.42
#